data_AF-A0A968WBY9-F1
#
_entry.id   AF-A0A968WBY9-F1
#
_cell.length_a   1.000
_cell.length_b   1.000
_cell.length_c   1.000
_cell.angle_alpha   90.00
_cell.angle_beta   90.00
_cell.angle_gamma   90.00
#
_symmetry.space_group_name_H-M   'P 1'
#
loop_
_entity.id
_entity.type
_entity.pdbx_description
1 polymer ?
#
loop_
_entity_poly.entity_id
_entity_poly.type
_entity_poly.pdbx_seq_one_letter_code
_entity_poly.pdbx_strand_id
1 'polypeptide(L)'
;MANKNYLRKYRKLRSLYEQTLGKKISDITWYRLVASMKRHLGFAVENPSSDAIVKSVAQFKSRYKRFSFTSEDFQECWEVFHKYRNSNQTFTCDSFLHDLTKTLEIKEIPRSTKYHWFNRCGLSYSANKKFNNDDFALVALGAAKWAFNKRITGSIFNTPKPSIEILAIE
;
A
#
# COMPACT_ATOMS: atom_id res chain seq x y z
N MET A 1 -28.71 16.38 -12.01
CA MET A 1 -29.20 15.51 -10.92
C MET A 1 -28.54 14.15 -11.05
N ALA A 2 -28.07 13.55 -9.94
CA ALA A 2 -27.54 12.19 -9.98
C ALA A 2 -28.67 11.18 -10.21
N ASN A 3 -28.50 10.27 -11.16
CA ASN A 3 -29.47 9.20 -11.44
C ASN A 3 -29.69 8.34 -10.17
N LYS A 4 -30.92 7.85 -9.94
CA LYS A 4 -31.28 6.94 -8.82
C LYS A 4 -30.32 5.74 -8.75
N ASN A 5 -29.88 5.23 -9.90
CA ASN A 5 -28.91 4.15 -9.99
C ASN A 5 -27.51 4.55 -9.47
N TYR A 6 -27.04 5.75 -9.83
CA TYR A 6 -25.78 6.31 -9.34
C TYR A 6 -25.80 6.43 -7.81
N LEU A 7 -26.86 7.01 -7.24
CA LEU A 7 -26.97 7.20 -5.79
C LEU A 7 -26.99 5.87 -5.03
N ARG A 8 -27.70 4.87 -5.57
CA ARG A 8 -27.71 3.51 -5.01
C ARG A 8 -26.31 2.90 -5.02
N LYS A 9 -25.61 2.97 -6.16
CA LYS A 9 -24.26 2.44 -6.29
C LYS A 9 -23.28 3.18 -5.36
N TYR A 10 -23.38 4.50 -5.27
CA TYR A 10 -22.56 5.34 -4.39
C TYR A 10 -22.70 4.93 -2.92
N ARG A 11 -23.93 4.71 -2.45
CA ARG A 11 -24.20 4.22 -1.08
C ARG A 11 -23.66 2.79 -0.87
N LYS A 12 -23.81 1.92 -1.87
CA LYS A 12 -23.24 0.56 -1.82
C LYS A 12 -21.72 0.60 -1.67
N LEU A 13 -21.03 1.42 -2.47
CA LEU A 13 -19.58 1.57 -2.43
C LEU A 13 -19.11 2.10 -1.08
N ARG A 14 -19.81 3.08 -0.49
CA ARG A 14 -19.50 3.53 0.88
C ARG A 14 -19.64 2.40 1.89
N SER A 15 -20.74 1.65 1.81
CA SER A 15 -21.00 0.53 2.73
C SER A 15 -19.89 -0.53 2.62
N LEU A 16 -19.46 -0.86 1.40
CA LEU A 16 -18.33 -1.76 1.15
C LEU A 16 -17.03 -1.24 1.77
N TYR A 17 -16.74 0.06 1.62
CA TYR A 17 -15.57 0.68 2.22
C TYR A 17 -15.58 0.59 3.74
N GLU A 18 -16.69 0.97 4.39
CA GLU A 18 -16.84 0.97 5.85
C GLU A 18 -16.79 -0.44 6.44
N GLN A 19 -17.42 -1.42 5.78
CA GLN A 19 -17.35 -2.83 6.14
C GLN A 19 -15.91 -3.35 6.09
N THR A 20 -15.20 -3.04 5.00
CA THR A 20 -13.81 -3.50 4.81
C THR A 20 -12.84 -2.80 5.77
N LEU A 21 -13.10 -1.53 6.09
CA LEU A 21 -12.30 -0.76 7.04
C LEU A 21 -12.61 -1.12 8.51
N GLY A 22 -13.79 -1.68 8.78
CA GLY A 22 -14.27 -2.01 10.13
C GLY A 22 -14.73 -0.79 10.94
N LYS A 23 -15.04 0.34 10.29
CA LYS A 23 -15.58 1.54 10.96
C LYS A 23 -16.37 2.44 10.00
N LYS A 24 -17.33 3.17 10.56
CA LYS A 24 -18.07 4.21 9.84
C LYS A 24 -17.20 5.46 9.60
N ILE A 25 -17.49 6.18 8.53
CA ILE A 25 -16.85 7.46 8.22
C ILE A 25 -17.89 8.55 7.99
N SER A 26 -17.48 9.82 8.11
CA SER A 26 -18.37 10.94 7.79
C SER A 26 -18.60 11.08 6.28
N ASP A 27 -19.70 11.73 5.89
CA ASP A 27 -20.02 12.05 4.50
C ASP A 27 -18.92 12.86 3.83
N ILE A 28 -18.37 13.85 4.56
CA ILE A 28 -17.27 14.70 4.09
C ILE A 28 -16.02 13.86 3.83
N THR A 29 -15.70 12.91 4.72
CA THR A 29 -14.56 12.00 4.54
C THR A 29 -14.77 11.12 3.30
N TRP A 30 -15.96 10.54 3.13
CA TRP A 30 -16.27 9.71 1.96
C TRP A 30 -16.18 10.51 0.67
N TYR A 31 -16.72 11.73 0.64
CA TYR A 31 -16.64 12.63 -0.51
C TYR A 31 -15.19 12.94 -0.91
N ARG A 32 -14.35 13.30 0.07
CA ARG A 32 -12.91 13.56 -0.17
C ARG A 32 -12.21 12.32 -0.70
N LEU A 33 -12.48 11.15 -0.13
CA LEU A 33 -11.91 9.88 -0.59
C LEU A 33 -12.29 9.59 -2.04
N VAL A 34 -13.56 9.75 -2.41
CA VAL A 34 -14.04 9.56 -3.79
C VAL A 34 -13.35 10.53 -4.75
N ALA A 35 -13.20 11.80 -4.37
CA ALA A 35 -12.50 12.78 -5.19
C ALA A 35 -11.03 12.38 -5.42
N SER A 36 -10.33 11.90 -4.39
CA SER A 36 -8.96 11.40 -4.53
C SER A 36 -8.87 10.14 -5.39
N MET A 37 -9.78 9.17 -5.21
CA MET A 37 -9.84 7.97 -6.05
C MET A 37 -10.07 8.34 -7.53
N LYS A 38 -10.94 9.32 -7.81
CA LYS A 38 -11.16 9.82 -9.18
C LYS A 38 -9.86 10.36 -9.79
N ARG A 39 -9.15 11.19 -9.02
CA ARG A 39 -7.95 11.88 -9.49
C ARG A 39 -6.76 10.94 -9.71
N HIS A 40 -6.55 9.99 -8.80
CA HIS A 40 -5.32 9.20 -8.76
C HIS A 40 -5.50 7.76 -9.27
N LEU A 41 -6.72 7.21 -9.25
CA LEU A 41 -6.98 5.80 -9.54
C LEU A 41 -7.95 5.58 -10.71
N GLY A 42 -8.30 6.62 -11.46
CA GLY A 42 -9.26 6.51 -12.57
C GLY A 42 -10.66 6.04 -12.15
N PHE A 43 -11.02 6.22 -10.88
CA PHE A 43 -12.27 5.71 -10.32
C PHE A 43 -13.49 6.43 -10.91
N ALA A 44 -14.53 5.67 -11.28
CA ALA A 44 -15.84 6.21 -11.66
C ALA A 44 -16.94 5.35 -11.03
N VAL A 45 -17.89 5.96 -10.31
CA VAL A 45 -18.89 5.23 -9.48
C VAL A 45 -19.63 4.13 -10.25
N GLU A 46 -19.93 4.36 -11.52
CA GLU A 46 -20.70 3.44 -12.37
C GLU A 46 -19.84 2.38 -13.08
N ASN A 47 -18.51 2.47 -13.01
CA ASN A 47 -17.62 1.50 -13.62
C ASN A 47 -17.75 0.12 -12.92
N PRO A 48 -17.78 -1.00 -13.68
CA PRO A 48 -17.75 -2.35 -13.11
C PRO A 48 -16.62 -2.62 -12.12
N SER A 49 -15.44 -1.99 -12.30
CA SER A 49 -14.27 -2.19 -11.44
C SER A 49 -14.34 -1.43 -10.10
N SER A 50 -15.37 -0.61 -9.88
CA SER A 50 -15.43 0.32 -8.75
C SER A 50 -15.53 -0.35 -7.38
N ASP A 51 -16.20 -1.50 -7.28
CA ASP A 51 -16.21 -2.29 -6.03
C ASP A 51 -14.80 -2.79 -5.70
N ALA A 52 -14.04 -3.24 -6.71
CA ALA A 52 -12.67 -3.71 -6.52
C ALA A 52 -11.73 -2.58 -6.09
N ILE A 53 -11.79 -1.41 -6.73
CA ILE A 53 -11.01 -0.23 -6.35
C ILE A 53 -11.32 0.18 -4.90
N VAL A 54 -12.59 0.29 -4.54
CA VAL A 54 -13.00 0.70 -3.19
C VAL A 54 -12.56 -0.31 -2.13
N LYS A 55 -12.69 -1.61 -2.42
CA LYS A 55 -12.23 -2.68 -1.53
C LYS A 55 -10.70 -2.60 -1.35
N SER A 56 -9.94 -2.45 -2.43
CA SER A 56 -8.49 -2.27 -2.39
C SER A 56 -8.09 -1.06 -1.55
N VAL A 57 -8.69 0.11 -1.78
CA VAL A 57 -8.40 1.33 -1.01
C VAL A 57 -8.74 1.13 0.48
N ALA A 58 -9.82 0.44 0.80
CA ALA A 58 -10.19 0.15 2.19
C ALA A 58 -9.19 -0.78 2.88
N GLN A 59 -8.79 -1.89 2.24
CA GLN A 59 -7.76 -2.81 2.75
C GLN A 59 -6.40 -2.13 2.89
N PHE A 60 -6.04 -1.31 1.90
CA PHE A 60 -4.82 -0.53 1.93
C PHE A 60 -4.83 0.46 3.10
N LYS A 61 -5.92 1.22 3.29
CA LYS A 61 -6.08 2.18 4.41
C LYS A 61 -6.08 1.51 5.78
N SER A 62 -6.68 0.33 5.90
CA SER A 62 -6.76 -0.38 7.18
C SER A 62 -5.37 -0.78 7.70
N ARG A 63 -4.45 -1.14 6.80
CA ARG A 63 -3.06 -1.48 7.14
C ARG A 63 -2.12 -0.28 7.11
N TYR A 64 -2.24 0.58 6.10
CA TYR A 64 -1.49 1.82 6.00
C TYR A 64 -2.29 2.98 6.60
N LYS A 65 -2.32 3.06 7.94
CA LYS A 65 -3.12 4.08 8.67
C LYS A 65 -2.80 5.52 8.23
N ARG A 66 -1.53 5.83 7.96
CA ARG A 66 -1.03 7.14 7.49
C ARG A 66 -1.20 7.37 5.97
N PHE A 67 -1.96 6.52 5.29
CA PHE A 67 -2.31 6.67 3.88
C PHE A 67 -2.75 8.09 3.53
N SER A 68 -2.06 8.63 2.53
CA SER A 68 -2.44 9.79 1.74
C SER A 68 -2.23 9.44 0.27
N PHE A 69 -3.12 9.91 -0.61
CA PHE A 69 -2.90 9.80 -2.06
C PHE A 69 -1.77 10.71 -2.56
N THR A 70 -1.35 11.68 -1.74
CA THR A 70 -0.32 12.66 -2.08
C THR A 70 1.01 12.37 -1.41
N SER A 71 1.14 11.27 -0.66
CA SER A 71 2.44 10.91 -0.08
C SER A 71 3.37 10.39 -1.17
N GLU A 72 4.66 10.71 -1.06
CA GLU A 72 5.67 10.30 -2.04
C GLU A 72 5.77 8.76 -2.17
N ASP A 73 5.50 8.03 -1.09
CA ASP A 73 5.51 6.57 -1.06
C ASP A 73 4.24 5.91 -1.63
N PHE A 74 3.20 6.70 -1.91
CA PHE A 74 1.88 6.18 -2.24
C PHE A 74 1.92 5.31 -3.49
N GLN A 75 2.46 5.83 -4.60
CA GLN A 75 2.39 5.18 -5.90
C GLN A 75 3.07 3.82 -5.87
N GLU A 76 4.30 3.76 -5.35
CA GLU A 76 5.05 2.52 -5.22
C GLU A 76 4.31 1.51 -4.32
N CYS A 77 3.87 1.93 -3.14
CA CYS A 77 3.15 1.04 -2.23
C CYS A 77 1.86 0.51 -2.86
N TRP A 78 1.15 1.36 -3.60
CA TRP A 78 -0.09 1.02 -4.29
C TRP A 78 0.14 0.01 -5.42
N GLU A 79 1.15 0.23 -6.26
CA GLU A 79 1.51 -0.66 -7.37
C GLU A 79 1.92 -2.04 -6.87
N VAL A 80 2.78 -2.09 -5.86
CA VAL A 80 3.23 -3.35 -5.25
C VAL A 80 2.06 -4.11 -4.63
N PHE A 81 1.20 -3.41 -3.87
CA PHE A 81 -0.02 -4.01 -3.32
C PHE A 81 -0.90 -4.61 -4.43
N HIS A 82 -1.14 -3.85 -5.51
CA HIS A 82 -1.98 -4.29 -6.62
C HIS A 82 -1.39 -5.45 -7.41
N LYS A 83 -0.06 -5.49 -7.61
CA LYS A 83 0.65 -6.59 -8.27
C LYS A 83 0.29 -7.92 -7.62
N TYR A 84 0.44 -8.03 -6.30
CA TYR A 84 0.19 -9.30 -5.60
C TYR A 84 -1.30 -9.60 -5.47
N ARG A 85 -2.12 -8.58 -5.20
CA ARG A 85 -3.57 -8.73 -5.08
C ARG A 85 -4.21 -9.32 -6.34
N ASN A 86 -3.79 -8.81 -7.50
CA ASN A 86 -4.36 -9.18 -8.80
C ASN A 86 -3.58 -10.33 -9.47
N SER A 87 -2.60 -10.91 -8.78
CA SER A 87 -1.84 -12.04 -9.32
C SER A 87 -2.74 -13.26 -9.45
N ASN A 88 -2.57 -14.02 -10.54
CA ASN A 88 -3.16 -15.35 -10.68
C ASN A 88 -2.21 -16.47 -10.18
N GLN A 89 -1.01 -16.10 -9.74
CA GLN A 89 -0.03 -17.03 -9.23
C GLN A 89 -0.35 -17.43 -7.79
N THR A 90 -0.07 -18.69 -7.47
CA THR A 90 -0.08 -19.19 -6.08
C THR A 90 1.35 -19.16 -5.54
N PHE A 91 1.56 -18.50 -4.42
CA PHE A 91 2.87 -18.41 -3.78
C PHE A 91 2.96 -19.26 -2.51
N THR A 92 4.14 -19.82 -2.25
CA THR A 92 4.56 -20.12 -0.89
C THR A 92 5.15 -18.85 -0.28
N CYS A 93 5.29 -18.78 1.05
CA CYS A 93 5.91 -17.60 1.67
C CYS A 93 7.32 -17.34 1.13
N ASP A 94 8.09 -18.40 0.86
CA ASP A 94 9.45 -18.27 0.33
C ASP A 94 9.47 -17.77 -1.11
N SER A 95 8.66 -18.36 -2.00
CA SER A 95 8.58 -17.91 -3.40
C SER A 95 8.02 -16.49 -3.54
N PHE A 96 7.07 -16.13 -2.67
CA PHE A 96 6.57 -14.76 -2.54
C PHE A 96 7.70 -13.80 -2.13
N LEU A 97 8.45 -14.11 -1.08
CA LEU A 97 9.53 -13.22 -0.60
C LEU A 97 10.62 -13.06 -1.66
N HIS A 98 10.94 -14.11 -2.41
CA HIS A 98 11.90 -14.04 -3.50
C HIS A 98 11.41 -13.21 -4.70
N ASP A 99 10.13 -13.26 -5.05
CA ASP A 99 9.56 -12.35 -6.05
C ASP A 99 9.50 -10.90 -5.54
N LEU A 100 9.21 -10.73 -4.24
CA LEU A 100 9.11 -9.42 -3.59
C LEU A 100 10.46 -8.70 -3.53
N THR A 101 11.57 -9.40 -3.23
CA THR A 101 12.91 -8.81 -3.26
C THR A 101 13.28 -8.30 -4.65
N LYS A 102 12.94 -9.04 -5.70
CA LYS A 102 13.14 -8.59 -7.09
C LYS A 102 12.29 -7.37 -7.40
N THR A 103 11.02 -7.39 -7.02
CA THR A 103 10.07 -6.30 -7.26
C THR A 103 10.49 -4.99 -6.59
N LEU A 104 11.02 -5.08 -5.38
CA LEU A 104 11.45 -3.93 -4.59
C LEU A 104 12.93 -3.59 -4.75
N GLU A 105 13.66 -4.34 -5.59
CA GLU A 105 15.11 -4.23 -5.80
C GLU A 105 15.91 -4.30 -4.50
N ILE A 106 15.49 -5.16 -3.57
CA ILE A 106 16.13 -5.36 -2.26
C ILE A 106 17.10 -6.54 -2.37
N LYS A 107 18.38 -6.32 -2.05
CA LYS A 107 19.41 -7.38 -2.03
C LYS A 107 19.09 -8.50 -1.03
N GLU A 108 18.73 -8.13 0.19
CA GLU A 108 18.44 -9.09 1.26
C GLU A 108 17.41 -8.51 2.25
N ILE A 109 16.49 -9.38 2.70
CA ILE A 109 15.53 -9.06 3.75
C ILE A 109 16.06 -9.65 5.06
N PRO A 110 16.35 -8.82 6.09
CA PRO A 110 16.76 -9.32 7.39
C PRO A 110 15.75 -10.33 7.96
N ARG A 111 16.25 -11.37 8.62
CA ARG A 111 15.40 -12.47 9.13
C ARG A 111 14.27 -11.95 10.02
N SER A 112 14.52 -11.02 10.94
CA SER A 112 13.49 -10.44 11.81
C SER A 112 12.42 -9.66 11.04
N THR A 113 12.81 -8.96 9.97
CA THR A 113 11.93 -8.13 9.16
C THR A 113 10.86 -8.95 8.44
N LYS A 114 11.20 -10.12 7.87
CA LYS A 114 10.19 -10.99 7.24
C LYS A 114 9.14 -11.44 8.26
N TYR A 115 9.55 -11.95 9.42
CA TYR A 115 8.59 -12.36 10.47
C TYR A 115 7.71 -11.19 10.91
N HIS A 116 8.30 -10.00 11.04
CA HIS A 116 7.57 -8.79 11.41
C HIS A 116 6.46 -8.44 10.39
N TRP A 117 6.75 -8.47 9.08
CA TRP A 117 5.76 -8.15 8.06
C TRP A 117 4.58 -9.11 8.04
N PHE A 118 4.84 -10.42 8.14
CA PHE A 118 3.78 -11.43 8.23
C PHE A 118 2.96 -11.27 9.51
N ASN A 119 3.63 -11.12 10.67
CA ASN A 119 2.94 -10.98 11.95
C ASN A 119 2.02 -9.74 12.00
N ARG A 120 2.45 -8.62 11.40
CA ARG A 120 1.62 -7.40 11.28
C ARG A 120 0.34 -7.60 10.49
N CYS A 121 0.29 -8.63 9.66
CA CYS A 121 -0.89 -9.03 8.90
C CYS A 121 -1.72 -10.12 9.62
N GLY A 122 -1.31 -10.55 10.83
CA GLY A 122 -1.93 -11.66 11.55
C GLY A 122 -1.51 -13.03 11.01
N LEU A 123 -0.39 -13.10 10.28
CA LEU A 123 0.09 -14.31 9.63
C LEU A 123 1.34 -14.82 10.35
N SER A 124 1.39 -16.14 10.56
CA SER A 124 2.62 -16.80 11.00
C SER A 124 3.41 -17.27 9.79
N TYR A 125 4.61 -16.70 9.60
CA TYR A 125 5.52 -17.09 8.52
C TYR A 125 5.97 -18.54 8.66
N SER A 126 5.92 -19.27 7.55
CA SER A 126 6.60 -20.55 7.34
C SER A 126 6.89 -20.70 5.85
N ALA A 127 8.10 -21.10 5.48
CA ALA A 127 8.59 -21.04 4.09
C ALA A 127 7.63 -21.72 3.09
N ASN A 128 7.11 -22.89 3.46
CA ASN A 128 6.23 -23.71 2.60
C ASN A 128 4.74 -23.35 2.74
N LYS A 129 4.38 -22.46 3.67
CA LYS A 129 2.99 -22.07 3.90
C LYS A 129 2.50 -21.18 2.76
N LYS A 130 1.25 -21.40 2.36
CA LYS A 130 0.55 -20.59 1.36
C LYS A 130 -0.48 -19.72 2.05
N PHE A 131 -0.67 -18.51 1.54
CA PHE A 131 -1.74 -17.60 1.93
C PHE A 131 -2.49 -17.16 0.66
N ASN A 132 -3.64 -16.52 0.85
CA ASN A 132 -4.34 -15.92 -0.27
C ASN A 132 -3.59 -14.66 -0.76
N ASN A 133 -3.93 -14.20 -1.96
CA ASN A 133 -3.26 -13.07 -2.59
C ASN A 133 -3.58 -11.73 -1.90
N ASP A 134 -4.73 -11.62 -1.21
CA ASP A 134 -5.06 -10.47 -0.38
C ASP A 134 -4.06 -10.33 0.78
N ASP A 135 -3.75 -11.42 1.47
CA ASP A 135 -2.79 -11.49 2.57
C ASP A 135 -1.38 -11.15 2.11
N PHE A 136 -0.93 -11.73 0.98
CA PHE A 136 0.37 -11.40 0.40
C PHE A 136 0.47 -9.94 -0.05
N ALA A 137 -0.60 -9.37 -0.60
CA ALA A 137 -0.64 -7.95 -0.95
C ALA A 137 -0.44 -7.04 0.29
N LEU A 138 -1.04 -7.39 1.43
CA LEU A 138 -0.86 -6.64 2.67
C LEU A 138 0.58 -6.76 3.22
N VAL A 139 1.19 -7.94 3.10
CA VAL A 139 2.60 -8.13 3.44
C VAL A 139 3.50 -7.29 2.52
N ALA A 140 3.21 -7.30 1.21
CA ALA A 140 3.95 -6.55 0.21
C ALA A 140 3.86 -5.03 0.43
N LEU A 141 2.71 -4.53 0.86
CA LEU A 141 2.53 -3.13 1.29
C LEU A 141 3.47 -2.76 2.45
N GLY A 142 3.56 -3.62 3.47
CA GLY A 142 4.49 -3.41 4.58
C GLY A 142 5.95 -3.38 4.14
N ALA A 143 6.29 -4.22 3.16
CA ALA A 143 7.62 -4.31 2.59
C ALA A 143 7.98 -3.11 1.71
N ALA A 144 7.07 -2.68 0.82
CA ALA A 144 7.26 -1.50 -0.04
C ALA A 144 7.53 -0.25 0.80
N LYS A 145 6.74 -0.05 1.85
CA LYS A 145 6.95 1.08 2.78
C LYS A 145 8.31 1.01 3.47
N TRP A 146 8.73 -0.17 3.89
CA TRP A 146 10.06 -0.36 4.49
C TRP A 146 11.18 -0.07 3.49
N ALA A 147 11.05 -0.54 2.24
CA ALA A 147 12.01 -0.31 1.17
C ALA A 147 12.15 1.18 0.84
N PHE A 148 11.02 1.87 0.68
CA PHE A 148 10.97 3.31 0.46
C PHE A 148 11.71 4.09 1.57
N ASN A 149 11.38 3.81 2.84
CA ASN A 149 12.03 4.45 3.98
C ASN A 149 13.55 4.17 4.03
N LYS A 150 13.97 2.95 3.66
CA LYS A 150 15.38 2.58 3.61
C LYS A 150 16.13 3.37 2.54
N ARG A 151 15.52 3.60 1.36
CA ARG A 151 16.11 4.43 0.30
C ARG A 151 16.24 5.89 0.71
N ILE A 152 15.21 6.47 1.35
CA ILE A 152 15.29 7.84 1.89
C ILE A 152 16.42 7.95 2.91
N THR A 153 16.45 7.04 3.88
CA THR A 153 17.46 7.07 4.96
C THR A 153 18.87 6.92 4.38
N GLY A 154 19.07 5.98 3.45
CA GLY A 154 20.34 5.82 2.74
C GLY A 154 20.74 7.03 1.90
N SER A 155 19.78 7.76 1.32
CA SER A 155 20.02 8.98 0.56
C SER A 155 20.42 10.17 1.44
N ILE A 156 19.85 10.30 2.65
CA ILE A 156 20.17 11.40 3.57
C ILE A 156 21.62 11.29 4.08
N PHE A 157 22.10 10.06 4.34
CA PHE A 157 23.49 9.81 4.77
C PHE A 157 24.53 9.80 3.63
N ASN A 158 24.11 9.89 2.37
CA ASN A 158 25.01 9.99 1.21
C ASN A 158 25.21 11.42 0.70
N THR A 159 24.74 12.43 1.45
CA THR A 159 25.14 13.83 1.18
C THR A 159 26.59 14.02 1.62
N PRO A 160 27.49 14.52 0.75
CA PRO A 160 28.84 14.88 1.18
C PRO A 160 28.70 15.94 2.28
N LYS A 161 29.29 15.68 3.44
CA LYS A 161 29.49 16.70 4.47
C LYS A 161 30.18 17.89 3.77
N PRO A 162 29.67 19.13 3.87
CA PRO A 162 30.45 20.27 3.38
C PRO A 162 31.77 20.27 4.14
N SER A 163 32.87 20.14 3.40
CA SER A 163 34.21 20.33 3.91
C SER A 163 34.24 21.73 4.53
N ILE A 164 34.41 21.82 5.84
CA ILE A 164 34.70 23.09 6.49
C ILE A 164 36.11 23.46 6.04
N GLU A 165 36.20 24.26 4.97
CA GLU A 165 37.41 25.01 4.68
C GLU A 165 37.60 25.98 5.85
N ILE A 166 38.61 25.67 6.67
CA ILE A 166 39.08 26.56 7.71
C ILE A 166 39.64 27.78 6.99
N LEU A 167 38.90 28.89 7.03
CA LEU A 167 39.42 30.22 6.74
C LEU A 167 40.57 30.48 7.72
N ALA A 168 41.80 30.24 7.26
CA ALA A 168 42.98 30.82 7.87
C ALA A 168 42.87 32.34 7.69
N ILE A 169 42.64 33.02 8.81
CA ILE A 169 42.77 34.46 8.92
C ILE A 169 44.27 34.72 9.03
N GLU A 170 44.84 35.40 8.03
CA GLU A 170 46.09 36.16 8.17
C GLU A 170 45.77 37.60 8.59
#